data_AF-A0A373C159-F1
#
_entry.id   AF-A0A373C159-F1
#
_cell.length_a   1.000
_cell.length_b   1.000
_cell.length_c   1.000
_cell.angle_alpha   90.00
_cell.angle_beta   90.00
_cell.angle_gamma   90.00
#
_symmetry.space_group_name_H-M   'P 1'
#
loop_
_entity.id
_entity.type
_entity.pdbx_description
1 polymer ?
#
loop_
_entity_poly.entity_id
_entity_poly.type
_entity_poly.pdbx_seq_one_letter_code
_entity_poly.pdbx_strand_id
1 'polypeptide(L)'
;MENKNTILVVGQAKPSKEDAIYNLHGEFYISLIVERDTGKILELDCNTILEVTKQFVASMFVGKSLRTDVPLIEKEIRERYFALTQKPLIACMKDACNRYLTAIGENRGK
;
A
#
# COMPACT_ATOMS: atom_id res chain seq x y z
N MET A 1 0.98 -18.71 -15.85
CA MET A 1 0.62 -19.61 -14.74
C MET A 1 0.38 -18.72 -13.55
N GLU A 2 -0.86 -18.59 -13.07
CA GLU A 2 -1.12 -17.89 -11.80
C GLU A 2 -0.29 -18.56 -10.70
N ASN A 3 0.62 -17.80 -10.11
CA ASN A 3 1.35 -18.26 -8.94
C ASN A 3 0.33 -18.37 -7.80
N LYS A 4 -0.14 -19.58 -7.50
CA LYS A 4 -1.16 -19.83 -6.46
C LYS A 4 -0.73 -19.36 -5.06
N ASN A 5 0.53 -18.97 -4.88
CA ASN A 5 1.04 -18.41 -3.63
C ASN A 5 0.93 -16.87 -3.53
N THR A 6 0.28 -16.21 -4.47
CA THR A 6 0.05 -14.76 -4.38
C THR A 6 -1.36 -14.44 -3.91
N ILE A 7 -1.49 -13.38 -3.12
CA ILE A 7 -2.77 -12.79 -2.73
C ILE A 7 -2.82 -11.32 -3.11
N LEU A 8 -4.02 -10.85 -3.42
CA LEU A 8 -4.29 -9.42 -3.58
C LEU A 8 -4.67 -8.83 -2.24
N VAL A 9 -3.97 -7.77 -1.84
CA VAL A 9 -4.23 -7.00 -0.62
C VAL A 9 -4.48 -5.56 -1.02
N VAL A 10 -5.69 -5.06 -0.72
CA VAL A 10 -6.09 -3.69 -1.03
C VAL A 10 -6.15 -2.87 0.25
N GLY A 11 -5.33 -1.82 0.33
CA GLY A 11 -5.38 -0.84 1.41
C GLY A 11 -6.18 0.39 0.98
N GLN A 12 -6.94 0.96 1.91
CA GLN A 12 -7.71 2.17 1.66
C GLN A 12 -7.47 3.23 2.73
N ALA A 13 -7.53 4.50 2.33
CA ALA A 13 -7.48 5.63 3.24
C ALA A 13 -8.34 6.77 2.70
N LYS A 14 -8.90 7.58 3.61
CA LYS A 14 -9.60 8.81 3.25
C LYS A 14 -8.59 9.97 3.14
N PRO A 15 -8.34 10.52 1.95
CA PRO A 15 -7.54 11.73 1.79
C PRO A 15 -8.29 12.96 2.35
N SER A 16 -7.59 14.09 2.53
CA SER A 16 -8.27 15.32 2.96
C SER A 16 -9.12 15.89 1.82
N LYS A 17 -10.12 16.71 2.16
CA LYS A 17 -11.09 17.23 1.18
C LYS A 17 -10.45 18.16 0.14
N GLU A 18 -9.29 18.71 0.48
CA GLU A 18 -8.51 19.60 -0.37
C GLU A 18 -7.69 18.83 -1.43
N ASP A 19 -7.62 17.49 -1.36
CA ASP A 19 -6.87 16.65 -2.29
C ASP A 19 -7.66 16.38 -3.58
N ALA A 20 -7.00 16.48 -4.74
CA ALA A 20 -7.62 16.19 -6.04
C ALA A 20 -8.16 14.75 -6.13
N ILE A 21 -7.54 13.79 -5.43
CA ILE A 21 -8.02 12.41 -5.37
C ILE A 21 -9.36 12.31 -4.64
N TYR A 22 -9.58 13.09 -3.58
CA TYR A 22 -10.86 13.12 -2.89
C TYR A 22 -12.00 13.53 -3.84
N ASN A 23 -11.74 14.54 -4.67
CA ASN A 23 -12.74 15.06 -5.61
C ASN A 23 -13.04 14.10 -6.77
N LEU A 24 -12.07 13.25 -7.16
CA LEU A 24 -12.22 12.31 -8.28
C LEU A 24 -12.73 10.93 -7.85
N HIS A 25 -12.31 10.44 -6.69
CA HIS A 25 -12.52 9.05 -6.25
C HIS A 25 -13.07 8.90 -4.83
N GLY A 26 -13.12 9.97 -4.03
CA GLY A 26 -13.57 9.94 -2.63
C GLY A 26 -12.60 9.25 -1.65
N GLU A 27 -11.82 8.27 -2.12
CA GLU A 27 -10.84 7.52 -1.34
C GLU A 27 -9.53 7.31 -2.11
N PHE A 28 -8.44 7.11 -1.37
CA PHE A 28 -7.12 6.73 -1.87
C PHE A 28 -6.94 5.22 -1.68
N TYR A 29 -6.43 4.54 -2.71
CA TYR A 29 -6.25 3.09 -2.71
C TYR A 29 -4.84 2.70 -3.14
N ILE A 30 -4.32 1.64 -2.51
CA ILE A 30 -3.20 0.84 -3.05
C ILE A 30 -3.66 -0.60 -3.24
N SER A 31 -3.24 -1.22 -4.34
CA SER A 31 -3.44 -2.63 -4.63
C SER A 31 -2.09 -3.33 -4.66
N LEU A 32 -1.90 -4.35 -3.81
CA LEU A 32 -0.65 -5.08 -3.66
C LEU A 32 -0.83 -6.54 -4.06
N ILE A 33 -0.03 -7.02 -5.00
CA ILE A 33 0.15 -8.47 -5.19
C ILE A 33 1.26 -8.91 -4.23
N VAL A 34 0.94 -9.80 -3.30
CA VAL A 34 1.81 -10.18 -2.18
C VAL A 34 2.01 -11.68 -2.18
N GLU A 35 3.24 -12.15 -2.00
CA GLU A 35 3.50 -13.56 -1.70
C GLU A 35 2.96 -13.89 -0.30
N ARG A 36 2.02 -14.85 -0.23
CA ARG A 36 1.26 -15.16 0.98
C ARG A 36 2.17 -15.47 2.17
N ASP A 37 3.14 -16.34 1.96
CA ASP A 37 3.95 -16.88 3.05
C ASP A 37 4.94 -15.85 3.60
N THR A 38 5.64 -15.14 2.71
CA THR A 38 6.73 -14.21 3.09
C THR A 38 6.26 -12.77 3.30
N GLY A 39 5.07 -12.43 2.82
CA GLY A 39 4.56 -11.06 2.81
C GLY A 39 5.27 -10.16 1.80
N LYS A 40 6.12 -10.71 0.92
CA LYS A 40 6.85 -9.95 -0.08
C LYS A 40 5.90 -9.33 -1.10
N ILE A 41 5.98 -8.02 -1.28
CA ILE A 41 5.23 -7.28 -2.29
C ILE A 41 5.91 -7.51 -3.64
N LEU A 42 5.16 -8.11 -4.56
CA LEU A 42 5.62 -8.41 -5.93
C LEU A 42 5.25 -7.28 -6.89
N GLU A 43 4.09 -6.66 -6.67
CA GLU A 43 3.56 -5.61 -7.53
C GLU A 43 2.68 -4.65 -6.72
N LEU A 44 2.63 -3.39 -7.15
CA LEU A 44 1.79 -2.34 -6.58
C LEU A 44 1.20 -1.46 -7.68
N ASP A 45 -0.09 -1.15 -7.58
CA ASP A 45 -0.70 0.01 -8.27
C ASP A 45 -1.50 0.88 -7.28
N CYS A 46 -1.74 2.14 -7.63
CA CYS A 46 -2.51 3.09 -6.84
C CYS A 46 -3.32 4.04 -7.73
N ASN A 47 -4.37 4.64 -7.17
CA ASN A 47 -5.26 5.53 -7.93
C ASN A 47 -4.74 6.97 -8.08
N THR A 48 -3.42 7.16 -8.14
CA THR A 48 -2.85 8.46 -8.55
C THR A 48 -2.99 8.64 -10.07
N ILE A 49 -3.12 9.88 -10.53
CA ILE A 49 -3.39 10.19 -11.94
C ILE A 49 -2.16 9.99 -12.82
N LEU A 50 -1.00 10.44 -12.34
CA LEU A 50 0.22 10.47 -13.13
C LEU A 50 0.98 9.16 -13.02
N GLU A 51 1.33 8.57 -14.17
CA GLU A 51 2.06 7.31 -14.26
C GLU A 51 3.41 7.35 -13.52
N VAL A 52 4.15 8.44 -13.65
CA VAL A 52 5.42 8.64 -12.93
C VAL A 52 5.24 8.59 -11.41
N THR A 53 4.09 9.04 -10.90
CA THR A 53 3.76 8.97 -9.47
C THR A 53 3.48 7.54 -9.05
N LYS A 54 2.71 6.78 -9.83
CA LYS A 54 2.45 5.35 -9.57
C LYS A 54 3.75 4.55 -9.52
N GLN A 55 4.61 4.74 -10.52
CA GLN A 55 5.91 4.06 -10.61
C GLN A 55 6.82 4.42 -9.43
N PHE A 56 6.86 5.70 -9.04
CA PHE A 56 7.63 6.12 -7.87
C PHE A 56 7.09 5.51 -6.58
N VAL A 57 5.77 5.46 -6.39
CA VAL A 57 5.15 4.78 -5.25
C VAL A 57 5.51 3.29 -5.26
N ALA A 58 5.35 2.59 -6.39
CA ALA A 58 5.72 1.18 -6.50
C ALA A 58 7.19 0.92 -6.12
N SER A 59 8.11 1.81 -6.53
CA SER A 59 9.54 1.70 -6.21
C SER A 59 9.85 1.72 -4.71
N MET A 60 8.99 2.32 -3.88
CA MET A 60 9.16 2.33 -2.42
C MET A 60 8.65 1.05 -1.75
N PHE A 61 7.88 0.20 -2.43
CA PHE A 61 7.19 -0.95 -1.84
C PHE A 61 7.66 -2.28 -2.41
N VAL A 62 7.82 -2.39 -3.73
CA VAL A 62 8.14 -3.64 -4.41
C VAL A 62 9.44 -4.23 -3.88
N GLY A 63 9.41 -5.52 -3.56
CA GLY A 63 10.53 -6.26 -2.98
C GLY A 63 10.57 -6.29 -1.45
N LYS A 64 9.82 -5.42 -0.76
CA LYS A 64 9.73 -5.38 0.70
C LYS A 64 8.63 -6.29 1.23
N SER A 65 8.72 -6.68 2.50
CA SER A 65 7.74 -7.53 3.18
C SER A 65 6.77 -6.73 4.05
N LEU A 66 5.47 -7.03 3.92
CA LEU A 66 4.43 -6.55 4.85
C LEU A 66 4.58 -7.10 6.28
N ARG A 67 5.41 -8.13 6.50
CA ARG A 67 5.68 -8.69 7.83
C ARG A 67 6.73 -7.89 8.60
N THR A 68 7.80 -7.45 7.93
CA THR A 68 9.00 -6.93 8.59
C THR A 68 9.34 -5.49 8.21
N ASP A 69 8.98 -5.06 7.00
CA ASP A 69 9.57 -3.87 6.39
C ASP A 69 8.62 -2.67 6.40
N VAL A 70 7.45 -2.79 7.04
CA VAL A 70 6.47 -1.69 7.16
C VAL A 70 7.09 -0.40 7.73
N PRO A 71 7.94 -0.44 8.78
CA PRO A 71 8.62 0.76 9.26
C PRO A 71 9.58 1.38 8.22
N LEU A 72 10.24 0.54 7.42
CA LEU A 72 11.12 0.99 6.34
C LEU A 72 10.32 1.63 5.19
N ILE A 73 9.18 1.05 4.82
CA ILE A 73 8.28 1.64 3.81
C ILE A 73 7.77 3.00 4.30
N GLU A 74 7.33 3.11 5.56
CA GLU A 74 6.87 4.38 6.12
C GLU A 74 7.96 5.45 6.09
N LYS A 75 9.20 5.09 6.45
CA LYS A 75 10.35 5.99 6.39
C LYS A 75 10.56 6.52 4.97
N GLU A 76 10.56 5.63 3.99
CA GLU A 76 10.77 5.99 2.58
C GLU A 76 9.69 6.93 2.06
N ILE A 77 8.42 6.69 2.41
CA ILE A 77 7.32 7.60 2.05
C ILE A 77 7.55 9.00 2.65
N ARG A 78 7.98 9.07 3.93
CA ARG A 78 8.21 10.35 4.61
C ARG A 78 9.37 11.14 4.02
N GLU A 79 10.43 10.45 3.60
CA GLU A 79 11.67 11.07 3.13
C GLU A 79 11.69 11.35 1.62
N ARG A 80 10.85 10.66 0.84
CA ARG A 80 10.93 10.69 -0.63
C ARG A 80 9.64 11.07 -1.34
N TYR A 81 8.48 11.01 -0.69
CA TYR A 81 7.18 11.27 -1.31
C TYR A 81 6.51 12.51 -0.75
N PHE A 82 6.73 13.66 -1.39
CA PHE A 82 6.24 14.97 -0.96
C PHE A 82 4.97 15.39 -1.71
N ALA A 83 3.85 14.72 -1.40
CA ALA A 83 2.54 15.05 -1.96
C ALA A 83 1.49 15.17 -0.85
N LEU A 84 0.34 15.79 -1.16
CA LEU A 84 -0.81 15.89 -0.23
C LEU A 84 -1.27 14.50 0.26
N THR A 85 -1.12 13.51 -0.61
CA THR A 85 -1.39 12.09 -0.38
C THR A 85 -0.33 11.38 0.49
N GLN A 86 0.70 12.05 1.02
CA GLN A 86 1.74 11.38 1.83
C GLN A 86 1.15 10.68 3.08
N LYS A 87 0.35 11.40 3.87
CA LYS A 87 -0.32 10.82 5.05
C LYS A 87 -1.35 9.75 4.65
N PRO A 88 -2.22 9.98 3.65
CA PRO A 88 -3.09 8.93 3.10
C PRO A 88 -2.36 7.68 2.63
N LEU A 89 -1.20 7.80 1.99
CA LEU A 89 -0.40 6.66 1.53
C LEU A 89 0.12 5.82 2.70
N ILE A 90 0.61 6.46 3.76
CA ILE A 90 1.02 5.76 4.99
C ILE A 90 -0.18 5.03 5.63
N ALA A 91 -1.35 5.69 5.68
CA ALA A 91 -2.56 5.08 6.23
C ALA A 91 -3.03 3.87 5.39
N CYS A 92 -3.02 4.00 4.06
CA CYS A 92 -3.31 2.91 3.11
C CYS A 92 -2.39 1.71 3.31
N MET A 93 -1.08 1.96 3.43
CA MET A 93 -0.09 0.91 3.70
C MET A 93 -0.39 0.16 5.01
N LYS A 94 -0.75 0.90 6.07
CA LYS A 94 -1.10 0.29 7.38
C LYS A 94 -2.38 -0.53 7.29
N ASP A 95 -3.40 -0.05 6.58
CA ASP A 95 -4.63 -0.81 6.32
C ASP A 95 -4.35 -2.10 5.53
N ALA A 96 -3.56 -2.01 4.46
CA ALA A 96 -3.13 -3.18 3.68
C ALA A 96 -2.37 -4.20 4.54
N CYS A 97 -1.42 -3.74 5.36
CA CYS A 97 -0.70 -4.62 6.29
C CYS A 97 -1.64 -5.35 7.25
N ASN A 98 -2.58 -4.64 7.87
CA ASN A 98 -3.55 -5.24 8.79
C ASN A 98 -4.39 -6.32 8.09
N ARG A 99 -4.87 -6.05 6.87
CA ARG A 99 -5.63 -7.02 6.06
C ARG A 99 -4.79 -8.23 5.69
N TYR A 100 -3.53 -8.02 5.30
CA TYR A 100 -2.57 -9.10 5.06
C TYR A 100 -2.43 -10.00 6.29
N LEU A 101 -2.11 -9.43 7.46
CA LEU A 101 -1.96 -10.17 8.71
C LEU A 101 -3.23 -10.92 9.12
N THR A 102 -4.40 -10.34 8.88
CA THR A 102 -5.68 -11.03 9.10
C THR A 102 -5.85 -12.21 8.15
N ALA A 103 -5.54 -12.04 6.86
CA ALA A 103 -5.69 -13.09 5.84
C ALA A 103 -4.76 -14.30 6.06
N ILE A 104 -3.63 -14.12 6.76
CA ILE A 104 -2.70 -15.20 7.12
C ILE A 104 -2.89 -15.72 8.55
N GLY A 105 -3.89 -15.21 9.29
CA GLY A 105 -4.21 -15.68 10.64
C GLY A 105 -3.29 -15.18 11.75
N GLU A 106 -2.51 -14.13 11.50
CA GLU A 106 -1.56 -13.54 12.46
C GLU A 106 -2.11 -12.32 13.19
N ASN A 107 -3.24 -11.76 12.73
CA ASN A 107 -3.91 -10.67 13.42
C ASN A 107 -4.82 -11.21 14.56
N ARG A 108 -4.20 -11.61 15.68
CA ARG A 108 -4.91 -11.97 16.92
C ARG A 108 -5.21 -10.72 17.75
N GLY A 109 -6.18 -9.94 17.31
CA GLY A 109 -6.57 -8.69 17.96
C GLY A 109 -8.02 -8.31 17.73
N LYS A 110 -8.92 -8.94 18.48
CA LYS A 110 -10.06 -8.28 19.12
C LYS A 110 -10.14 -8.79 20.56
#